data_AF-A0A413B9I6-F1
#
_entry.id   AF-A0A413B9I6-F1
#
_cell.length_a   1.000
_cell.length_b   1.000
_cell.length_c   1.000
_cell.angle_alpha   90.00
_cell.angle_beta   90.00
_cell.angle_gamma   90.00
#
_symmetry.space_group_name_H-M   'P 1'
#
loop_
_entity.id
_entity.type
_entity.pdbx_description
1 polymer ?
#
loop_
_entity_poly.entity_id
_entity_poly.type
_entity_poly.pdbx_seq_one_letter_code
_entity_poly.pdbx_strand_id
1 'polypeptide(L)'
;MEVKRICQWCGKPFIAKKTTTNYCSHQCASQGYKHRMKERRIELRELQELIEVKSKLDHQDYFTFAQAAQLMGVSRQYIYKLVKEDKLRASRISARMSIIRRADIELMLKTRPYERRRIKDDLDITEYYTAEQISEKYKVSQKWIWAYTRENNIPKIRIRQFNYYSKKHIDAAFAKYKTDNDLTEWYTPEEIEQKYGMSRVAIRSHVYRNNIPSKKEHGQIFYSKLHFDLSKKTTEDDSSEYYTVQEAMKKYSLTRDSVYGILQFHEIKREKKGRFVRFLKVEFDHVMGARK
;
A
#
# COMPACT_ATOMS: atom_id res chain seq x y z
N MET A 1 -19.58 -45.24 -1.54
CA MET A 1 -19.31 -43.81 -1.28
C MET A 1 -20.65 -43.12 -1.09
N GLU A 2 -20.96 -42.65 0.11
CA GLU A 2 -22.21 -41.96 0.42
C GLU A 2 -21.96 -40.46 0.48
N VAL A 3 -22.72 -39.67 -0.28
CA VAL A 3 -22.49 -38.23 -0.43
C VAL A 3 -23.74 -37.47 -0.04
N LYS A 4 -23.63 -36.51 0.89
CA LYS A 4 -24.72 -35.59 1.23
C LYS A 4 -24.96 -34.64 0.06
N ARG A 5 -26.20 -34.58 -0.44
CA ARG A 5 -26.62 -33.72 -1.57
C ARG A 5 -27.93 -33.02 -1.24
N ILE A 6 -28.24 -31.97 -2.00
CA ILE A 6 -29.52 -31.26 -1.93
C ILE A 6 -30.40 -31.75 -3.09
N CYS A 7 -31.67 -32.07 -2.80
CA CYS A 7 -32.61 -32.48 -3.83
C CYS A 7 -32.95 -31.32 -4.76
N GLN A 8 -32.81 -31.52 -6.08
CA GLN A 8 -33.09 -30.50 -7.10
C GLN A 8 -34.57 -30.07 -7.21
N TRP A 9 -35.50 -30.81 -6.60
CA TRP A 9 -36.92 -30.49 -6.63
C TRP A 9 -37.42 -29.85 -5.34
N CYS A 10 -37.24 -30.52 -4.20
CA CYS A 10 -37.77 -30.06 -2.92
C CYS A 10 -36.77 -29.27 -2.05
N GLY A 11 -35.51 -29.15 -2.50
CA GLY A 11 -34.46 -28.40 -1.78
C GLY A 11 -33.97 -29.04 -0.47
N LYS A 12 -34.46 -30.24 -0.11
CA LYS A 12 -34.09 -30.91 1.15
C LYS A 12 -32.75 -31.66 1.01
N PRO A 13 -31.92 -31.68 2.07
CA PRO A 13 -30.69 -32.48 2.10
C PRO A 13 -31.02 -33.98 2.19
N PHE A 14 -30.27 -34.81 1.47
CA PHE A 14 -30.39 -36.27 1.48
C PHE A 14 -29.04 -36.96 1.26
N ILE A 15 -28.94 -38.24 1.60
CA ILE A 15 -27.72 -39.05 1.41
C ILE A 15 -27.86 -39.82 0.09
N ALA A 16 -27.03 -39.48 -0.89
CA ALA A 16 -26.99 -40.15 -2.18
C ALA A 16 -26.04 -41.36 -2.13
N LYS A 17 -26.54 -42.53 -2.54
CA LYS A 17 -25.76 -43.78 -2.65
C LYS A 17 -24.99 -43.90 -3.98
N LYS A 18 -25.36 -43.10 -4.98
CA LYS A 18 -24.71 -43.03 -6.31
C LYS A 18 -24.35 -41.58 -6.64
N THR A 19 -23.28 -41.38 -7.38
CA THR A 19 -22.82 -40.06 -7.85
C THR A 19 -23.75 -39.39 -8.86
N THR A 20 -24.70 -40.12 -9.43
CA THR A 20 -25.69 -39.63 -10.40
C THR A 20 -27.03 -39.27 -9.77
N THR A 21 -27.27 -39.60 -8.49
CA THR A 21 -28.55 -39.34 -7.83
C THR A 21 -28.69 -37.87 -7.46
N ASN A 22 -29.75 -37.23 -7.98
CA ASN A 22 -30.03 -35.79 -7.81
C ASN A 22 -31.31 -35.49 -7.01
N TYR A 23 -32.08 -36.53 -6.62
CA TYR A 23 -33.36 -36.40 -5.94
C TYR A 23 -33.42 -37.28 -4.69
N CYS A 24 -34.13 -36.82 -3.65
CA CYS A 24 -34.28 -37.56 -2.40
C CYS A 24 -35.26 -38.75 -2.50
N SER A 25 -36.18 -38.75 -3.47
CA SER A 25 -37.18 -39.81 -3.65
C SER A 25 -37.61 -39.94 -5.12
N HIS A 26 -38.23 -41.08 -5.46
CA HIS A 26 -38.82 -41.31 -6.78
C HIS A 26 -39.91 -40.28 -7.12
N GLN A 27 -40.70 -39.86 -6.14
CA GLN A 27 -41.72 -38.81 -6.32
C GLN A 27 -41.07 -37.47 -6.73
N CYS A 28 -40.02 -37.04 -6.04
CA CYS A 28 -39.29 -35.82 -6.38
C CYS A 28 -38.62 -35.91 -7.76
N ALA A 29 -38.09 -37.09 -8.13
CA ALA A 29 -37.52 -37.31 -9.45
C ALA A 29 -38.58 -37.22 -10.56
N SER A 30 -39.75 -37.81 -10.36
CA SER A 30 -40.88 -37.78 -11.30
C SER A 30 -41.45 -36.36 -11.48
N GLN A 31 -41.64 -35.62 -10.38
CA GLN A 31 -42.11 -34.23 -10.45
C GLN A 31 -41.08 -33.31 -11.11
N GLY A 32 -39.80 -33.43 -10.74
CA GLY A 32 -38.72 -32.68 -11.38
C GLY A 32 -38.60 -32.98 -12.88
N TYR A 33 -38.80 -34.24 -13.29
CA TYR A 33 -38.87 -34.60 -14.71
C TYR A 33 -40.04 -33.92 -15.43
N LYS A 34 -41.27 -34.01 -14.89
CA LYS A 34 -42.45 -33.36 -15.48
C LYS A 34 -42.28 -31.85 -15.60
N HIS A 35 -41.69 -31.20 -14.59
CA HIS A 35 -41.40 -29.77 -14.61
C HIS A 35 -40.44 -29.40 -15.74
N ARG A 36 -39.29 -30.07 -15.84
CA ARG A 36 -38.33 -29.83 -16.93
C ARG A 36 -38.94 -30.05 -18.32
N MET A 37 -39.77 -31.07 -18.48
CA MET A 37 -40.44 -31.34 -19.75
C MET A 37 -41.47 -30.25 -20.09
N LYS A 38 -42.14 -29.66 -19.08
CA LYS A 38 -43.03 -28.51 -19.26
C LYS A 38 -42.26 -27.24 -19.62
N GLU A 39 -41.19 -26.91 -18.90
CA GLU A 39 -40.31 -25.77 -19.19
C GLU A 39 -39.76 -25.85 -20.61
N ARG A 40 -39.18 -27.00 -20.98
CA ARG A 40 -38.69 -27.23 -22.34
C ARG A 40 -39.78 -27.04 -23.40
N ARG A 41 -41.02 -27.45 -23.13
CA ARG A 41 -42.14 -27.25 -24.07
C ARG A 41 -42.51 -25.78 -24.22
N ILE A 42 -42.45 -25.01 -23.14
CA ILE A 42 -42.69 -23.57 -23.15
C ILE A 42 -41.58 -22.87 -23.95
N GLU A 43 -40.30 -23.16 -23.64
CA GLU A 43 -39.14 -22.61 -24.36
C GLU A 43 -39.20 -22.92 -25.86
N LEU A 44 -39.54 -24.17 -26.23
CA LEU A 44 -39.68 -24.55 -27.64
C LEU A 44 -40.81 -23.79 -28.33
N ARG A 45 -41.93 -23.54 -27.64
CA ARG A 45 -43.04 -22.75 -28.19
C ARG A 45 -42.64 -21.29 -28.37
N GLU A 46 -41.99 -20.69 -27.38
CA GLU A 46 -41.51 -19.30 -27.45
C GLU A 46 -40.50 -19.12 -28.59
N LEU A 47 -39.56 -20.06 -28.75
CA LEU A 47 -38.64 -20.08 -29.89
C LEU A 47 -39.38 -20.20 -31.23
N GLN A 48 -40.39 -21.07 -31.30
CA GLN A 48 -41.19 -21.27 -32.51
C GLN A 48 -42.00 -20.01 -32.88
N GLU A 49 -42.61 -19.35 -31.89
CA GLU A 49 -43.31 -18.08 -32.08
C GLU A 49 -42.36 -16.97 -32.56
N LEU A 50 -41.16 -16.87 -31.99
CA LEU A 50 -40.14 -15.91 -32.44
C LEU A 50 -39.69 -16.16 -33.89
N ILE A 51 -39.51 -17.43 -34.27
CA ILE A 51 -39.15 -17.82 -35.64
C ILE A 51 -40.28 -17.45 -36.62
N GLU A 52 -41.53 -17.72 -36.26
CA GLU A 52 -42.69 -17.41 -37.12
C GLU A 52 -42.92 -15.90 -37.29
N VAL A 53 -42.74 -15.12 -36.21
CA VAL A 53 -42.81 -13.66 -36.30
C VAL A 53 -41.71 -13.13 -37.23
N LYS A 54 -40.48 -13.66 -37.11
CA LYS A 54 -39.35 -13.24 -37.95
C LYS A 54 -39.57 -13.58 -39.42
N SER A 55 -40.06 -14.78 -39.73
CA SER A 55 -40.32 -15.19 -41.13
C SER A 55 -41.40 -14.35 -41.79
N LYS A 56 -42.45 -13.95 -41.06
CA LYS A 56 -43.49 -13.03 -41.58
C LYS A 56 -42.96 -11.62 -41.86
N LEU A 57 -42.00 -11.15 -41.06
CA LEU A 57 -41.41 -9.82 -41.21
C LEU A 57 -40.30 -9.77 -42.28
N ASP A 58 -39.66 -10.89 -42.59
CA ASP A 58 -38.55 -10.95 -43.55
C ASP A 58 -38.94 -10.53 -44.98
N HIS A 59 -40.18 -10.79 -45.39
CA HIS A 59 -40.68 -10.45 -46.73
C HIS A 59 -41.35 -9.06 -46.83
N GLN A 60 -41.36 -8.28 -45.75
CA GLN A 60 -41.93 -6.93 -45.74
C GLN A 60 -40.83 -5.87 -45.91
N ASP A 61 -41.13 -4.82 -46.68
CA ASP A 61 -40.23 -3.68 -46.90
C ASP A 61 -40.54 -2.48 -46.01
N TYR A 62 -41.74 -2.45 -45.43
CA TYR A 62 -42.27 -1.33 -44.66
C TYR A 62 -42.67 -1.79 -43.27
N PHE A 63 -42.11 -1.15 -42.25
CA PHE A 63 -42.31 -1.51 -40.86
C PHE A 63 -42.91 -0.37 -40.06
N THR A 64 -43.91 -0.68 -39.24
CA THR A 64 -44.25 0.16 -38.09
C THR A 64 -43.11 0.15 -37.07
N PHE A 65 -43.08 1.12 -36.16
CA PHE A 65 -42.01 1.18 -35.14
C PHE A 65 -41.99 -0.06 -34.23
N ALA A 66 -43.14 -0.69 -33.99
CA ALA A 66 -43.22 -1.93 -33.22
C ALA A 66 -42.60 -3.11 -33.99
N GLN A 67 -42.91 -3.22 -35.28
CA GLN A 67 -42.34 -4.27 -36.13
C GLN A 67 -40.83 -4.07 -36.35
N ALA A 68 -40.37 -2.82 -36.54
CA ALA A 68 -38.95 -2.52 -36.66
C ALA A 68 -38.18 -2.87 -35.37
N ALA A 69 -38.79 -2.63 -34.20
CA ALA A 69 -38.23 -3.01 -32.91
C ALA A 69 -38.10 -4.54 -32.77
N GLN A 70 -39.12 -5.29 -33.17
CA GLN A 70 -39.10 -6.76 -33.20
C GLN A 70 -38.03 -7.28 -34.18
N LEU A 71 -37.94 -6.72 -35.38
CA LEU A 71 -36.97 -7.10 -36.41
C LEU A 71 -35.52 -6.90 -35.94
N MET A 72 -35.24 -5.76 -35.28
CA MET A 72 -33.91 -5.44 -34.76
C MET A 72 -33.61 -6.08 -33.39
N GLY A 73 -34.59 -6.65 -32.71
CA GLY A 73 -34.44 -7.16 -31.34
C GLY A 73 -34.20 -6.08 -30.29
N VAL A 74 -34.75 -4.88 -30.48
CA VAL A 74 -34.59 -3.72 -29.58
C VAL A 74 -35.92 -3.27 -29.00
N SER A 75 -35.91 -2.39 -28.00
CA SER A 75 -37.15 -1.82 -27.45
C SER A 75 -37.76 -0.80 -28.43
N ARG A 76 -39.10 -0.70 -28.43
CA ARG A 76 -39.83 0.32 -29.21
C ARG A 76 -39.36 1.74 -28.88
N GLN A 77 -39.02 2.01 -27.62
CA GLN A 77 -38.46 3.29 -27.17
C GLN A 77 -37.11 3.60 -27.83
N TYR A 78 -36.28 2.59 -28.04
CA TYR A 78 -35.00 2.78 -28.71
C TYR A 78 -35.17 3.19 -30.18
N ILE A 79 -36.15 2.61 -30.90
CA ILE A 79 -36.51 3.07 -32.24
C ILE A 79 -36.96 4.52 -32.23
N TYR A 80 -37.83 4.92 -31.29
CA TYR A 80 -38.21 6.34 -31.12
C TYR A 80 -37.00 7.25 -30.89
N LYS A 81 -36.03 6.81 -30.07
CA LYS A 81 -34.79 7.53 -29.82
C LYS A 81 -33.96 7.68 -31.10
N LEU A 82 -33.78 6.61 -31.86
CA LEU A 82 -33.01 6.65 -33.12
C LEU A 82 -33.63 7.59 -34.15
N VAL A 83 -34.96 7.58 -34.27
CA VAL A 83 -35.69 8.49 -35.17
C VAL A 83 -35.60 9.94 -34.67
N LYS A 84 -35.72 10.18 -33.36
CA LYS A 84 -35.61 11.52 -32.76
C LYS A 84 -34.20 12.12 -32.89
N GLU A 85 -33.17 11.28 -32.86
CA GLU A 85 -31.77 11.68 -33.05
C GLU A 85 -31.35 11.75 -34.54
N ASP A 86 -32.31 11.65 -35.47
CA ASP A 86 -32.09 11.61 -36.93
C ASP A 86 -31.12 10.51 -37.42
N LYS A 87 -30.91 9.47 -36.61
CA LYS A 87 -30.05 8.31 -36.94
C LYS A 87 -30.77 7.28 -37.79
N LEU A 88 -32.08 7.18 -37.65
CA LEU A 88 -32.92 6.27 -38.42
C LEU A 88 -34.00 7.08 -39.14
N ARG A 89 -34.06 6.95 -40.47
CA ARG A 89 -35.06 7.63 -41.29
C ARG A 89 -36.42 6.97 -41.12
N ALA A 90 -37.45 7.79 -40.90
CA ALA A 90 -38.83 7.36 -40.79
C ALA A 90 -39.74 8.34 -41.54
N SER A 91 -40.79 7.82 -42.17
CA SER A 91 -41.80 8.62 -42.86
C SER A 91 -43.07 8.68 -42.02
N ARG A 92 -43.61 9.89 -41.80
CA ARG A 92 -44.90 10.07 -41.16
C ARG A 92 -45.99 10.13 -42.23
N ILE A 93 -46.82 9.09 -42.29
CA ILE A 93 -47.91 8.99 -43.27
C ILE A 93 -49.19 9.63 -42.72
N SER A 94 -49.39 9.58 -41.40
CA SER A 94 -50.54 10.17 -40.73
C SER A 94 -50.14 10.69 -39.34
N ALA A 95 -50.99 11.48 -38.71
CA ALA A 95 -50.81 11.93 -37.33
C ALA A 95 -50.52 10.75 -36.37
N ARG A 96 -51.11 9.57 -36.62
CA ARG A 96 -50.95 8.36 -35.80
C ARG A 96 -50.04 7.28 -36.40
N MET A 97 -49.58 7.45 -37.65
CA MET A 97 -48.86 6.40 -38.38
C MET A 97 -47.50 6.88 -38.88
N SER A 98 -46.45 6.18 -38.44
CA SER A 98 -45.08 6.35 -38.92
C SER A 98 -44.51 5.01 -39.36
N ILE A 99 -43.82 5.00 -40.49
CA ILE A 99 -43.27 3.81 -41.14
C ILE A 99 -41.77 3.99 -41.38
N ILE A 100 -41.03 2.90 -41.24
CA ILE A 100 -39.60 2.78 -41.53
C ILE A 100 -39.43 1.82 -42.70
N ARG A 101 -38.59 2.15 -43.67
CA ARG A 101 -38.27 1.22 -44.76
C ARG A 101 -37.13 0.30 -44.33
N ARG A 102 -37.16 -0.96 -44.80
CA ARG A 102 -36.07 -1.93 -44.62
C ARG A 102 -34.72 -1.35 -45.06
N ALA A 103 -34.70 -0.72 -46.23
CA ALA A 103 -33.51 -0.09 -46.79
C ALA A 103 -32.90 0.99 -45.88
N ASP A 104 -33.72 1.74 -45.14
CA ASP A 104 -33.21 2.77 -44.22
C ASP A 104 -32.55 2.15 -42.98
N ILE A 105 -33.07 1.02 -42.49
CA ILE A 105 -32.46 0.25 -41.40
C ILE A 105 -31.10 -0.31 -41.87
N GLU A 106 -31.07 -0.92 -43.05
CA GLU A 106 -29.84 -1.48 -43.62
C GLU A 106 -28.79 -0.40 -43.90
N LEU A 107 -29.20 0.76 -44.41
CA LEU A 107 -28.33 1.91 -44.63
C LEU A 107 -27.74 2.43 -43.30
N MET A 108 -28.54 2.53 -42.25
CA MET A 108 -28.07 2.92 -40.91
C MET A 108 -27.02 1.93 -40.39
N LEU A 109 -27.26 0.62 -40.52
CA LEU A 109 -26.31 -0.40 -40.08
C LEU A 109 -25.01 -0.38 -40.89
N LYS A 110 -25.09 -0.15 -42.21
CA LYS A 110 -23.92 -0.05 -43.08
C LYS A 110 -23.05 1.18 -42.80
N THR A 111 -23.68 2.31 -42.52
CA THR A 111 -22.97 3.58 -42.27
C THR A 111 -22.26 3.62 -40.92
N ARG A 112 -22.68 2.81 -39.95
CA ARG A 112 -22.15 2.81 -38.58
C ARG A 112 -21.70 1.40 -38.17
N PRO A 113 -20.58 0.90 -38.72
CA PRO A 113 -20.03 -0.38 -38.29
C PRO A 113 -19.68 -0.33 -36.80
N TYR A 114 -19.70 -1.50 -36.16
CA TYR A 114 -19.36 -1.62 -34.75
C TYR A 114 -17.92 -1.17 -34.49
N GLU A 115 -17.77 -0.06 -33.78
CA GLU A 115 -16.48 0.36 -33.24
C GLU A 115 -16.24 -0.32 -31.90
N ARG A 116 -15.16 -1.09 -31.79
CA ARG A 116 -14.74 -1.65 -30.51
C ARG A 116 -14.42 -0.50 -29.57
N ARG A 117 -15.26 -0.31 -28.54
CA ARG A 117 -14.94 0.59 -27.43
C ARG A 117 -13.67 0.08 -26.75
N ARG A 118 -12.53 0.69 -27.06
CA ARG A 118 -11.37 0.59 -26.19
C ARG A 118 -11.68 1.43 -24.96
N ILE A 119 -11.49 0.86 -23.78
CA ILE A 119 -11.34 1.66 -22.58
C ILE A 119 -10.16 2.57 -22.90
N LYS A 120 -10.36 3.89 -22.90
CA LYS A 120 -9.22 4.81 -22.92
C LYS A 120 -8.43 4.44 -21.68
N ASP A 121 -7.22 3.92 -21.86
CA ASP A 121 -6.23 3.96 -20.81
C ASP A 121 -5.94 5.44 -20.60
N ASP A 122 -6.77 6.10 -19.80
CA ASP A 122 -6.42 7.36 -19.19
C ASP A 122 -5.16 7.03 -18.41
N LEU A 123 -4.02 7.47 -18.91
CA LEU A 123 -2.77 7.79 -18.21
C LEU A 123 -1.70 7.96 -19.29
N ASP A 124 -1.65 9.17 -19.86
CA ASP A 124 -0.45 9.75 -20.48
C ASP A 124 0.61 9.96 -19.37
N ILE A 125 1.09 8.86 -18.79
CA ILE A 125 2.25 8.84 -17.92
C ILE A 125 3.40 8.46 -18.84
N THR A 126 4.04 9.47 -19.42
CA THR A 126 5.27 9.28 -20.20
C THR A 126 6.48 9.06 -19.30
N GLU A 127 6.35 9.37 -18.01
CA GLU A 127 7.46 9.37 -17.06
C GLU A 127 7.29 8.34 -15.94
N TYR A 128 8.19 7.37 -15.93
CA TYR A 128 8.25 6.31 -14.93
C TYR A 128 9.56 6.36 -14.11
N TYR A 129 9.50 5.83 -12.89
CA TYR A 129 10.68 5.44 -12.12
C TYR A 129 10.78 3.91 -12.00
N THR A 130 11.99 3.39 -12.04
CA THR A 130 12.29 2.03 -11.59
C THR A 130 12.43 1.99 -10.06
N ALA A 131 12.27 0.81 -9.45
CA ALA A 131 12.49 0.65 -8.02
C ALA A 131 13.92 1.04 -7.59
N GLU A 132 14.91 0.87 -8.48
CA GLU A 132 16.30 1.31 -8.27
C GLU A 132 16.41 2.84 -8.20
N GLN A 133 15.81 3.55 -9.16
CA GLN A 133 15.80 5.02 -9.16
C GLN A 133 15.08 5.61 -7.94
N ILE A 134 13.99 4.97 -7.48
CA ILE A 134 13.29 5.38 -6.25
C ILE A 134 14.19 5.15 -5.03
N SER A 135 14.91 4.01 -5.01
CA SER A 135 15.83 3.65 -3.94
C SER A 135 16.97 4.66 -3.82
N GLU A 136 17.53 5.10 -4.95
CA GLU A 136 18.59 6.12 -4.98
C GLU A 136 18.07 7.51 -4.59
N LYS A 137 16.96 7.95 -5.19
CA LYS A 137 16.39 9.29 -4.95
C LYS A 137 15.96 9.49 -3.49
N TYR A 138 15.35 8.48 -2.88
CA TYR A 138 14.78 8.57 -1.53
C TYR A 138 15.58 7.81 -0.47
N LYS A 139 16.73 7.21 -0.83
CA LYS A 139 17.61 6.42 0.07
C LYS A 139 16.89 5.31 0.85
N VAL A 140 15.81 4.78 0.29
CA VAL A 140 14.99 3.70 0.88
C VAL A 140 15.38 2.35 0.29
N SER A 141 15.13 1.26 1.03
CA SER A 141 15.38 -0.10 0.51
C SER A 141 14.36 -0.49 -0.57
N GLN A 142 14.82 -1.15 -1.64
CA GLN A 142 13.96 -1.70 -2.69
C GLN A 142 12.85 -2.62 -2.16
N LYS A 143 13.16 -3.48 -1.17
CA LYS A 143 12.18 -4.37 -0.55
C LYS A 143 11.04 -3.59 0.11
N TRP A 144 11.38 -2.46 0.74
CA TRP A 144 10.40 -1.57 1.37
C TRP A 144 9.55 -0.84 0.33
N ILE A 145 10.15 -0.37 -0.78
CA ILE A 145 9.40 0.24 -1.89
C ILE A 145 8.34 -0.72 -2.43
N TRP A 146 8.66 -2.00 -2.61
CA TRP A 146 7.69 -3.00 -3.07
C TRP A 146 6.57 -3.28 -2.07
N ALA A 147 6.84 -3.23 -0.77
CA ALA A 147 5.79 -3.31 0.25
C ALA A 147 4.91 -2.06 0.20
N TYR A 148 5.52 -0.88 0.23
CA TYR A 148 4.85 0.42 0.26
C TYR A 148 3.95 0.67 -0.95
N THR A 149 4.46 0.42 -2.16
CA THR A 149 3.69 0.57 -3.41
C THR A 149 2.49 -0.38 -3.50
N ARG A 150 2.56 -1.56 -2.87
CA ARG A 150 1.45 -2.52 -2.78
C ARG A 150 0.40 -2.08 -1.78
N GLU A 151 0.81 -1.60 -0.61
CA GLU A 151 -0.10 -1.09 0.42
C GLU A 151 -0.84 0.18 -0.03
N ASN A 152 -0.17 1.07 -0.76
CA ASN A 152 -0.74 2.34 -1.21
C ASN A 152 -1.38 2.28 -2.62
N ASN A 153 -1.51 1.08 -3.21
CA ASN A 153 -2.10 0.86 -4.54
C ASN A 153 -1.54 1.79 -5.64
N ILE A 154 -0.21 2.00 -5.65
CA ILE A 154 0.43 2.90 -6.60
C ILE A 154 0.39 2.28 -8.01
N PRO A 155 -0.11 3.01 -9.03
CA PRO A 155 -0.13 2.52 -10.40
C PRO A 155 1.26 2.09 -10.88
N LYS A 156 1.35 0.86 -11.39
CA LYS A 156 2.58 0.30 -11.93
C LYS A 156 2.34 -0.43 -13.24
N ILE A 157 3.32 -0.33 -14.13
CA ILE A 157 3.40 -1.10 -15.36
C ILE A 157 4.53 -2.12 -15.20
N ARG A 158 4.27 -3.36 -15.57
CA ARG A 158 5.30 -4.40 -15.59
C ARG A 158 5.78 -4.59 -17.02
N ILE A 159 7.04 -4.24 -17.28
CA ILE A 159 7.70 -4.52 -18.55
C ILE A 159 8.74 -5.61 -18.28
N ARG A 160 8.48 -6.82 -18.80
CA ARG A 160 9.27 -8.03 -18.54
C ARG A 160 9.35 -8.37 -17.04
N GLN A 161 10.52 -8.20 -16.43
CA GLN A 161 10.82 -8.49 -15.02
C GLN A 161 10.83 -7.24 -14.13
N PHE A 162 10.81 -6.04 -14.71
CA PHE A 162 10.89 -4.78 -13.97
C PHE A 162 9.51 -4.16 -13.75
N ASN A 163 9.33 -3.57 -12.57
CA ASN A 163 8.16 -2.77 -12.23
C ASN A 163 8.48 -1.28 -12.41
N TYR A 164 7.67 -0.61 -13.21
CA TYR A 164 7.75 0.82 -13.49
C TYR A 164 6.60 1.52 -12.78
N TYR A 165 6.93 2.54 -11.99
CA TYR A 165 5.96 3.31 -11.22
C TYR A 165 5.83 4.72 -11.79
N SER A 166 4.64 5.29 -11.74
CA SER A 166 4.43 6.67 -12.17
C SER A 166 5.21 7.66 -11.30
N LYS A 167 6.01 8.55 -11.91
CA LYS A 167 6.76 9.56 -11.15
C LYS A 167 5.85 10.45 -10.31
N LYS A 168 4.71 10.89 -10.86
CA LYS A 168 3.75 11.77 -10.16
C LYS A 168 3.24 11.14 -8.88
N HIS A 169 2.84 9.86 -8.94
CA HIS A 169 2.32 9.16 -7.76
C HIS A 169 3.42 8.86 -6.73
N ILE A 170 4.63 8.52 -7.18
CA ILE A 170 5.77 8.31 -6.29
C ILE A 170 6.16 9.63 -5.60
N ASP A 171 6.32 10.72 -6.33
CA ASP A 171 6.73 11.99 -5.73
C ASP A 171 5.68 12.53 -4.76
N ALA A 172 4.38 12.36 -5.05
CA ALA A 172 3.31 12.68 -4.11
C ALA A 172 3.33 11.79 -2.86
N ALA A 173 3.56 10.48 -3.01
CA ALA A 173 3.59 9.56 -1.87
C ALA A 173 4.84 9.75 -0.99
N PHE A 174 5.97 10.08 -1.60
CA PHE A 174 7.26 10.24 -0.94
C PHE A 174 7.55 11.68 -0.49
N ALA A 175 6.69 12.65 -0.79
CA ALA A 175 6.83 14.05 -0.37
C ALA A 175 7.03 14.20 1.16
N LYS A 176 6.43 13.32 1.96
CA LYS A 176 6.57 13.31 3.43
C LYS A 176 7.97 12.94 3.93
N TYR A 177 8.78 12.28 3.10
CA TYR A 177 10.10 11.77 3.46
C TYR A 177 11.24 12.63 2.92
N LYS A 178 10.94 13.84 2.43
CA LYS A 178 11.97 14.79 2.01
C LYS A 178 12.73 15.25 3.25
N THR A 179 13.93 14.70 3.46
CA THR A 179 14.81 15.06 4.58
C THR A 179 15.69 16.24 4.17
N ASP A 180 15.71 17.29 4.98
CA ASP A 180 16.67 18.38 4.85
C ASP A 180 18.09 17.85 5.10
N ASN A 181 18.98 18.07 4.14
CA ASN A 181 20.34 17.52 4.10
C ASN A 181 21.35 18.38 4.90
N ASP A 182 20.91 19.03 5.98
CA ASP A 182 21.72 20.04 6.67
C ASP A 182 22.81 19.46 7.59
N LEU A 183 22.76 18.15 7.91
CA LEU A 183 23.83 17.45 8.61
C LEU A 183 24.69 16.63 7.64
N THR A 184 25.91 17.09 7.41
CA THR A 184 26.82 16.56 6.38
C THR A 184 27.56 15.29 6.82
N GLU A 185 27.82 15.10 8.12
CA GLU A 185 28.70 14.03 8.59
C GLU A 185 28.04 13.07 9.59
N TRP A 186 28.13 11.78 9.28
CA TRP A 186 27.50 10.72 10.06
C TRP A 186 28.46 9.57 10.34
N TYR A 187 28.37 8.98 11.55
CA TYR A 187 29.06 7.76 11.94
C TYR A 187 28.22 6.51 11.68
N THR A 188 28.88 5.44 11.25
CA THR A 188 28.32 4.09 11.37
C THR A 188 28.55 3.53 12.78
N PRO A 189 27.74 2.55 13.24
CA PRO A 189 27.97 1.87 14.51
C PRO A 189 29.36 1.21 14.57
N GLU A 190 29.89 0.75 13.43
CA GLU A 190 31.19 0.09 13.31
C GLU A 190 32.35 1.08 13.46
N GLU A 191 32.22 2.27 12.88
CA GLU A 191 33.19 3.37 13.08
C GLU A 191 33.25 3.82 14.54
N ILE A 192 32.11 3.85 15.24
CA ILE A 192 32.06 4.20 16.67
C ILE A 192 32.68 3.10 17.52
N GLU A 193 32.45 1.83 17.17
CA GLU A 193 33.10 0.67 17.79
C GLU A 193 34.62 0.79 17.72
N GLN A 194 35.16 1.12 16.54
CA GLN A 194 36.61 1.28 16.35
C GLN A 194 37.18 2.53 17.04
N LYS A 195 36.50 3.68 16.93
CA LYS A 195 37.01 4.95 17.46
C LYS A 195 36.94 5.04 19.00
N TYR A 196 35.86 4.51 19.59
CA TYR A 196 35.56 4.66 21.01
C TYR A 196 35.51 3.35 21.81
N GLY A 197 35.70 2.20 21.18
CA GLY A 197 35.69 0.88 21.86
C GLY A 197 34.34 0.52 22.49
N MET A 198 33.24 1.15 22.06
CA MET A 198 31.91 0.92 22.63
C MET A 198 31.16 -0.17 21.88
N SER A 199 30.56 -1.13 22.57
CA SER A 199 29.69 -2.13 21.93
C SER A 199 28.42 -1.52 21.32
N ARG A 200 27.86 -2.13 20.26
CA ARG A 200 26.58 -1.71 19.65
C ARG A 200 25.46 -1.36 20.66
N VAL A 201 25.37 -2.12 21.75
CA VAL A 201 24.36 -1.89 22.81
C VAL A 201 24.67 -0.61 23.59
N ALA A 202 25.93 -0.37 23.94
CA ALA A 202 26.37 0.84 24.61
C ALA A 202 26.15 2.08 23.73
N ILE A 203 26.45 1.97 22.42
CA ILE A 203 26.20 3.04 21.45
C ILE A 203 24.71 3.41 21.44
N ARG A 204 23.82 2.43 21.30
CA ARG A 204 22.37 2.68 21.26
C ARG A 204 21.85 3.34 22.54
N SER A 205 22.32 2.89 23.70
CA SER A 205 21.97 3.48 25.00
C SER A 205 22.47 4.92 25.13
N HIS A 206 23.71 5.18 24.69
CA HIS A 206 24.33 6.51 24.72
C HIS A 206 23.60 7.50 23.80
N VAL A 207 23.26 7.07 22.58
CA VAL A 207 22.48 7.87 21.62
C VAL A 207 21.13 8.25 22.20
N TYR A 208 20.44 7.29 22.81
CA TYR A 208 19.12 7.54 23.42
C TYR A 208 19.21 8.51 24.59
N ARG A 209 20.19 8.34 25.50
CA ARG A 209 20.36 9.22 26.67
C ARG A 209 20.70 10.66 26.30
N ASN A 210 21.48 10.85 25.24
CA ASN A 210 21.96 12.16 24.82
C ASN A 210 21.14 12.75 23.67
N ASN A 211 20.01 12.12 23.29
CA ASN A 211 19.15 12.53 22.18
C ASN A 211 19.93 12.84 20.89
N ILE A 212 20.93 12.01 20.56
CA ILE A 212 21.78 12.23 19.40
C ILE A 212 20.96 11.98 18.12
N PRO A 213 20.92 12.92 17.16
CA PRO A 213 20.24 12.72 15.90
C PRO A 213 20.71 11.47 15.17
N SER A 214 19.75 10.65 14.73
CA SER A 214 20.00 9.41 13.98
C SER A 214 19.21 9.39 12.68
N LYS A 215 19.84 8.91 11.60
CA LYS A 215 19.17 8.67 10.31
C LYS A 215 19.23 7.19 9.96
N LYS A 216 18.29 6.72 9.14
CA LYS A 216 18.26 5.36 8.63
C LYS A 216 18.33 5.38 7.11
N GLU A 217 19.46 4.96 6.54
CA GLU A 217 19.66 4.86 5.09
C GLU A 217 19.85 3.38 4.74
N HIS A 218 19.12 2.87 3.75
CA HIS A 218 19.17 1.46 3.30
C HIS A 218 19.07 0.37 4.40
N GLY A 219 18.47 0.70 5.56
CA GLY A 219 18.34 -0.22 6.68
C GLY A 219 19.48 -0.16 7.70
N GLN A 220 20.56 0.58 7.40
CA GLN A 220 21.62 0.90 8.34
C GLN A 220 21.29 2.20 9.09
N ILE A 221 21.65 2.25 10.37
CA ILE A 221 21.44 3.42 11.23
C ILE A 221 22.74 4.18 11.29
N PHE A 222 22.67 5.49 11.10
CA PHE A 222 23.81 6.38 11.24
C PHE A 222 23.53 7.42 12.32
N TYR A 223 24.58 7.84 13.02
CA TYR A 223 24.50 8.83 14.10
C TYR A 223 25.30 10.08 13.74
N SER A 224 24.84 11.26 14.12
CA SER A 224 25.55 12.52 13.80
C SER A 224 26.94 12.56 14.44
N LYS A 225 28.01 12.79 13.66
CA LYS A 225 29.39 12.82 14.18
C LYS A 225 29.58 13.93 15.21
N LEU A 226 29.14 15.14 14.88
CA LEU A 226 29.30 16.33 15.72
C LEU A 226 28.66 16.14 17.09
N HIS A 227 27.40 15.71 17.12
CA HIS A 227 26.67 15.51 18.38
C HIS A 227 27.24 14.35 19.19
N PHE A 228 27.71 13.29 18.52
CA PHE A 228 28.33 12.16 19.19
C PHE A 228 29.64 12.54 19.86
N ASP A 229 30.53 13.25 19.16
CA ASP A 229 31.82 13.70 19.68
C ASP A 229 31.63 14.71 20.83
N LEU A 230 30.70 15.67 20.70
CA LEU A 230 30.35 16.62 21.77
C LEU A 230 29.88 15.91 23.04
N SER A 231 29.06 14.86 22.90
CA SER A 231 28.55 14.09 24.04
C SER A 231 29.63 13.28 24.78
N LYS A 232 30.79 13.06 24.16
CA LYS A 232 31.94 12.38 24.77
C LYS A 232 32.91 13.36 25.41
N LYS A 233 33.16 14.50 24.76
CA LYS A 233 34.04 15.56 25.31
C LYS A 233 33.57 16.02 26.69
N THR A 234 32.26 16.23 26.88
CA THR A 234 31.70 16.60 28.19
C THR A 234 31.95 15.58 29.30
N THR A 235 32.17 14.29 28.97
CA THR A 235 32.45 13.26 29.99
C THR A 235 33.93 13.08 30.30
N GLU A 236 34.82 13.47 29.38
CA GLU A 236 36.28 13.35 29.53
C GLU A 236 36.87 14.58 30.24
N ASP A 237 36.42 15.80 29.90
CA ASP A 237 36.91 17.04 30.54
C ASP A 237 36.54 17.11 32.04
N ASP A 238 35.34 16.67 32.41
CA ASP A 238 34.85 16.51 33.79
C ASP A 238 35.73 15.57 34.66
N SER A 239 36.54 14.71 34.06
CA SER A 239 37.42 13.80 34.79
C SER A 239 38.78 14.42 35.12
N SER A 240 39.20 15.42 34.36
CA SER A 240 40.53 16.04 34.48
C SER A 240 40.61 17.11 35.58
N GLU A 241 39.47 17.74 35.89
CA GLU A 241 39.37 18.85 36.85
C GLU A 241 39.15 18.39 38.30
N TYR A 242 38.78 17.12 38.51
CA TYR A 242 38.38 16.61 39.82
C TYR A 242 39.28 15.46 40.29
N TYR A 243 39.70 15.52 41.55
CA TYR A 243 40.31 14.36 42.23
C TYR A 243 39.25 13.47 42.86
N THR A 244 39.47 12.16 42.76
CA THR A 244 38.87 11.19 43.68
C THR A 244 39.67 11.11 44.97
N VAL A 245 39.02 10.70 46.07
CA VAL A 245 39.69 10.48 47.36
C VAL A 245 40.89 9.53 47.24
N GLN A 246 40.78 8.49 46.41
CA GLN A 246 41.87 7.50 46.21
C GLN A 246 43.08 8.11 45.48
N GLU A 247 42.85 8.97 44.49
CA GLU A 247 43.92 9.67 43.77
C GLU A 247 44.64 10.67 44.68
N ALA A 248 43.89 11.41 45.51
CA ALA A 248 44.47 12.33 46.49
C ALA A 248 45.31 11.60 47.55
N MET A 249 44.84 10.44 48.03
CA MET A 249 45.62 9.59 48.94
C MET A 249 46.96 9.16 48.33
N LYS A 250 46.94 8.73 47.05
CA LYS A 250 48.15 8.28 46.35
C LYS A 250 49.12 9.42 46.05
N LYS A 251 48.62 10.60 45.69
CA LYS A 251 49.45 11.76 45.33
C LYS A 251 50.13 12.40 46.55
N TYR A 252 49.42 12.50 47.66
CA TYR A 252 49.90 13.21 48.86
C TYR A 252 50.29 12.27 50.01
N SER A 253 50.26 10.95 49.80
CA SER A 253 50.53 9.92 50.83
C SER A 253 49.72 10.12 52.10
N LEU A 254 48.45 10.53 51.96
CA LEU A 254 47.53 10.79 53.07
C LEU A 254 46.65 9.56 53.36
N THR A 255 46.25 9.41 54.62
CA THR A 255 45.21 8.45 54.98
C THR A 255 43.84 8.96 54.53
N ARG A 256 42.89 8.04 54.33
CA ARG A 256 41.53 8.37 53.91
C ARG A 256 40.88 9.41 54.83
N ASP A 257 41.06 9.25 56.13
CA ASP A 257 40.47 10.15 57.13
C ASP A 257 41.12 11.53 57.12
N SER A 258 42.44 11.61 56.87
CA SER A 258 43.12 12.89 56.67
C SER A 258 42.58 13.64 55.46
N VAL A 259 42.28 12.94 54.36
CA VAL A 259 41.67 13.58 53.17
C VAL A 259 40.27 14.13 53.50
N TYR A 260 39.43 13.36 54.20
CA TYR A 260 38.11 13.87 54.61
C TYR A 260 38.19 15.02 55.62
N GLY A 261 39.15 14.97 56.55
CA GLY A 261 39.41 16.03 57.52
C GLY A 261 39.82 17.34 56.84
N ILE A 262 40.70 17.28 55.83
CA ILE A 262 41.12 18.45 55.05
C ILE A 262 39.96 19.02 54.25
N LEU A 263 39.17 18.16 53.59
CA LEU A 263 37.99 18.58 52.85
C LEU A 263 36.94 19.25 53.75
N GLN A 264 36.81 18.79 55.01
CA GLN A 264 35.89 19.36 55.98
C GLN A 264 36.41 20.66 56.60
N PHE A 265 37.70 20.73 56.95
CA PHE A 265 38.32 21.90 57.58
C PHE A 265 38.41 23.10 56.64
N HIS A 266 38.72 22.86 55.35
CA HIS A 266 38.81 23.92 54.34
C HIS A 266 37.52 24.12 53.54
N GLU A 267 36.41 23.50 53.97
CA GLU A 267 35.08 23.63 53.35
C GLU A 267 35.07 23.38 51.83
N ILE A 268 35.93 22.48 51.34
CA ILE A 268 36.02 22.15 49.91
C ILE A 268 34.74 21.45 49.49
N LYS A 269 34.13 21.92 48.39
CA LYS A 269 32.89 21.35 47.86
C LYS A 269 33.11 19.92 47.39
N ARG A 270 32.22 19.02 47.84
CA ARG A 270 32.26 17.58 47.56
C ARG A 270 31.10 17.21 46.65
N GLU A 271 31.40 16.56 45.53
CA GLU A 271 30.40 16.04 44.61
C GLU A 271 30.37 14.51 44.65
N LYS A 272 29.17 13.93 44.67
CA LYS A 272 28.98 12.48 44.68
C LYS A 272 28.59 11.99 43.29
N LYS A 273 29.53 11.37 42.56
CA LYS A 273 29.28 10.73 41.26
C LYS A 273 29.30 9.20 41.44
N GLY A 274 28.12 8.64 41.69
CA GLY A 274 27.95 7.21 41.98
C GLY A 274 28.52 6.80 43.35
N ARG A 275 29.46 5.85 43.38
CA ARG A 275 30.13 5.36 44.60
C ARG A 275 31.30 6.24 45.05
N PHE A 276 31.79 7.13 44.18
CA PHE A 276 32.97 7.94 44.43
C PHE A 276 32.60 9.37 44.84
N VAL A 277 33.35 9.91 45.79
CA VAL A 277 33.33 11.34 46.15
C VAL A 277 34.47 12.01 45.37
N ARG A 278 34.14 13.11 44.69
CA ARG A 278 35.06 13.93 43.90
C ARG A 278 35.07 15.37 44.40
N PHE A 279 36.19 16.05 44.21
CA PHE A 279 36.39 17.45 44.60
C PHE A 279 37.40 18.11 43.65
N LEU A 280 37.34 19.44 43.53
CA LEU A 280 38.16 20.21 42.59
C LEU A 280 39.66 20.04 42.91
N LYS A 281 40.43 19.66 41.88
CA LYS A 281 41.88 19.45 41.98
C LYS A 281 42.61 20.73 42.35
N VAL A 282 42.20 21.86 41.76
CA VAL A 282 42.84 23.18 41.98
C VAL A 282 42.71 23.61 43.44
N GLU A 283 41.51 23.48 44.03
CA GLU A 283 41.25 23.87 45.42
C GLU A 283 42.02 22.99 46.40
N PHE A 284 42.06 21.67 46.16
CA PHE A 284 42.77 20.74 47.02
C PHE A 284 44.29 20.89 46.93
N ASP A 285 44.83 21.09 45.72
CA ASP A 285 46.27 21.32 45.51
C ASP A 285 46.73 22.63 46.16
N HIS A 286 45.90 23.69 46.15
CA HIS A 286 46.19 24.96 46.83
C HIS A 286 46.28 24.78 48.35
N VAL A 287 45.34 24.05 48.94
CA VAL A 287 45.36 23.73 50.38
C VAL A 287 46.57 22.89 50.77
N MET A 288 46.94 21.92 49.94
CA MET A 288 48.12 21.08 50.19
C MET A 288 49.44 21.84 49.95
N GLY A 289 49.47 22.81 49.03
CA GLY A 289 50.62 23.66 48.76
C GLY A 289 50.92 24.68 49.86
N ALA A 290 49.88 25.20 50.52
CA ALA A 290 49.99 26.11 51.66
C ALA A 290 50.49 25.41 52.96
N ARG A 291 50.64 24.08 52.93
CA ARG A 291 51.04 23.23 54.07
C ARG A 291 52.53 22.86 54.08
N LYS A 292 53.30 23.35 53.10
CA LYS A 292 54.78 23.32 53.11
C LYS A 292 55.32 24.54 53.85
#